data_AF-A0A8S0VHB5-F1
#
_entry.id   AF-A0A8S0VHB5-F1
#
_cell.length_a   1.000
_cell.length_b   1.000
_cell.length_c   1.000
_cell.angle_alpha   90.00
_cell.angle_beta   90.00
_cell.angle_gamma   90.00
#
_symmetry.space_group_name_H-M   'P 1'
#
loop_
_entity.id
_entity.type
_entity.pdbx_description
1 polymer ?
#
loop_
_entity_poly.entity_id
_entity_poly.type
_entity_poly.pdbx_seq_one_letter_code
_entity_poly.pdbx_strand_id
1 'polypeptide(L)'
;MRSCFIICFCFTFLLRRVISGTRFRGLTELASSPPRGWNSYDSFCWTVSEEEFLQNAELVSRRLHAHGYEYVVVDYLWYRRKVKGAYVDSLGFDVIDEWGRMIPDPERWPSSRGGKGFTEVAKKVHDMGLKFGIHVMRGISTQAFNANTPILDITTGSAYKESRREWRAKDVGIKERACAWMKNGFMSVDTKSGAGKAFLRSLYKQYADWGVDFVKNDCVFGDDLDLAEISYVSEVLTQLNRPILYSLSPGSSASPAMARDVNGLVNMYRVTGDDWDSWKDVSTHFDVARDFAAANMIGAKGLRGKSWPDLDMLPFGWLTDPGSNEGPHRKCNLNLDEQRTQITLWSMAKSPLMFGGDMRRLDEITFKLITNPTLLEINSFSTNNAEFPYITSSLSRHTWTSLSRNQMSKGITDFHALGLTSCKDDNARGWLARTVDDDLEQVCWKEKLSELQVPFCLYKKHHLLESDEELTYNHLYDGKVRLFATERTEFCLGASPHKKLTSKEFKRGSFSPCRREANQVYLYEVSYLFLIHNLDVAKFNS
;
A
#
# COMPACT_ATOMS: atom_id res chain seq x y z
N MET A 1 68.84 29.81 -53.40
CA MET A 1 68.97 30.21 -51.98
C MET A 1 67.63 29.92 -51.32
N ARG A 2 67.47 28.74 -50.72
CA ARG A 2 67.45 28.48 -49.25
C ARG A 2 66.39 29.32 -48.51
N SER A 3 65.33 28.63 -48.05
CA SER A 3 64.63 28.76 -46.76
C SER A 3 63.40 27.82 -46.80
N CYS A 4 63.50 26.56 -46.38
CA CYS A 4 63.22 26.04 -45.03
C CYS A 4 61.88 26.50 -44.45
N PHE A 5 60.86 25.64 -44.49
CA PHE A 5 59.92 25.36 -43.38
C PHE A 5 59.21 24.03 -43.69
N ILE A 6 59.68 22.94 -43.07
CA ILE A 6 58.97 21.66 -42.98
C ILE A 6 58.21 21.71 -41.65
N ILE A 7 56.88 21.85 -41.71
CA ILE A 7 56.01 21.78 -40.55
C ILE A 7 55.66 20.32 -40.30
N CYS A 8 56.18 19.78 -39.20
CA CYS A 8 55.89 18.46 -38.68
C CYS A 8 54.51 18.49 -38.00
N PHE A 9 53.47 17.94 -38.63
CA PHE A 9 52.16 17.76 -37.99
C PHE A 9 52.14 16.41 -37.25
N CYS A 10 52.26 16.47 -35.93
CA CYS A 10 51.99 15.34 -35.05
C CYS A 10 50.51 14.94 -35.13
N PHE A 11 50.22 13.79 -35.72
CA PHE A 11 48.91 13.13 -35.62
C PHE A 11 48.75 12.54 -34.22
N THR A 12 48.07 13.26 -33.32
CA THR A 12 47.57 12.68 -32.06
C THR A 12 46.26 11.94 -32.33
N PHE A 13 46.34 10.61 -32.38
CA PHE A 13 45.19 9.70 -32.39
C PHE A 13 44.46 9.80 -31.04
N LEU A 14 43.36 10.56 -30.98
CA LEU A 14 42.44 10.54 -29.84
C LEU A 14 41.56 9.28 -29.93
N LEU A 15 42.00 8.22 -29.26
CA LEU A 15 41.16 7.07 -28.89
C LEU A 15 40.02 7.57 -27.99
N ARG A 16 38.86 7.91 -28.58
CA ARG A 16 37.60 8.00 -27.83
C ARG A 16 37.20 6.59 -27.41
N ARG A 17 37.63 6.17 -26.21
CA ARG A 17 36.97 5.08 -25.49
C ARG A 17 35.53 5.52 -25.22
N VAL A 18 34.59 5.01 -26.01
CA VAL A 18 33.19 4.94 -25.62
C VAL A 18 33.14 4.02 -24.41
N ILE A 19 33.17 4.62 -23.21
CA ILE A 19 32.77 3.92 -22.01
C ILE A 19 31.25 3.78 -22.14
N SER A 20 30.83 2.65 -22.71
CA SER A 20 29.49 2.13 -22.50
C SER A 20 29.36 1.92 -21.00
N GLY A 21 28.86 2.93 -20.30
CA GLY A 21 28.37 2.76 -18.95
C GLY A 21 27.23 1.76 -19.03
N THR A 22 27.52 0.51 -18.70
CA THR A 22 26.52 -0.41 -18.18
C THR A 22 25.90 0.32 -16.99
N ARG A 23 24.78 0.99 -17.25
CA ARG A 23 23.88 1.47 -16.21
C ARG A 23 23.51 0.19 -15.46
N PHE A 24 24.12 -0.02 -14.29
CA PHE A 24 23.59 -0.95 -13.32
C PHE A 24 22.13 -0.53 -13.20
N ARG A 25 21.22 -1.35 -13.73
CA ARG A 25 19.78 -1.19 -13.53
C ARG A 25 19.63 -1.45 -12.05
N GLY A 26 19.75 -0.39 -11.24
CA GLY A 26 19.52 -0.47 -9.80
C GLY A 26 18.19 -1.19 -9.64
N LEU A 27 18.18 -2.26 -8.84
CA LEU A 27 16.96 -3.00 -8.55
C LEU A 27 15.97 -1.99 -7.98
N THR A 28 15.01 -1.53 -8.80
CA THR A 28 13.98 -0.61 -8.36
C THR A 28 13.22 -1.31 -7.25
N GLU A 29 13.20 -0.71 -6.06
CA GLU A 29 12.49 -1.23 -4.90
C GLU A 29 11.00 -1.32 -5.24
N LEU A 30 10.40 -2.51 -5.10
CA LEU A 30 8.96 -2.69 -5.33
C LEU A 30 8.17 -2.21 -4.12
N ALA A 31 7.08 -1.50 -4.40
CA ALA A 31 6.16 -0.97 -3.38
C ALA A 31 6.89 -0.14 -2.30
N SER A 32 7.80 0.76 -2.68
CA SER A 32 8.49 1.65 -1.72
C SER A 32 7.52 2.51 -0.89
N SER A 33 6.33 2.75 -1.40
CA SER A 33 5.14 3.27 -0.71
C SER A 33 3.97 2.29 -0.91
N PRO A 34 2.88 2.40 -0.12
CA PRO A 34 1.68 1.60 -0.35
C PRO A 34 1.19 1.76 -1.81
N PRO A 35 0.86 0.66 -2.51
CA PRO A 35 0.30 0.72 -3.86
C PRO A 35 -1.00 1.52 -3.92
N ARG A 36 -1.20 2.26 -5.01
CA ARG A 36 -2.43 3.01 -5.27
C ARG A 36 -2.97 2.68 -6.65
N GLY A 37 -4.27 2.44 -6.74
CA GLY A 37 -4.86 1.97 -7.98
C GLY A 37 -6.38 1.88 -7.95
N TRP A 38 -6.90 1.16 -8.93
CA TRP A 38 -8.31 0.85 -9.10
C TRP A 38 -8.46 -0.65 -9.28
N ASN A 39 -9.52 -1.22 -8.71
CA ASN A 39 -9.86 -2.63 -8.83
C ASN A 39 -11.35 -2.75 -9.20
N SER A 40 -11.67 -3.68 -10.11
CA SER A 40 -13.02 -3.83 -10.65
C SER A 40 -14.04 -4.51 -9.73
N TYR A 41 -13.65 -5.06 -8.57
CA TYR A 41 -14.51 -5.92 -7.75
C TYR A 41 -15.76 -5.20 -7.23
N ASP A 42 -15.63 -4.07 -6.50
CA ASP A 42 -16.79 -3.46 -5.83
C ASP A 42 -17.82 -2.90 -6.82
N SER A 43 -17.41 -2.60 -8.05
CA SER A 43 -18.28 -2.09 -9.11
C SER A 43 -18.83 -3.19 -10.02
N PHE A 44 -18.03 -4.16 -10.42
CA PHE A 44 -18.42 -5.15 -11.44
C PHE A 44 -18.53 -6.58 -10.92
N CYS A 45 -18.18 -6.80 -9.65
CA CYS A 45 -17.96 -8.11 -9.05
C CYS A 45 -17.04 -8.95 -9.94
N TRP A 46 -17.57 -9.97 -10.61
CA TRP A 46 -16.80 -10.83 -11.49
C TRP A 46 -17.04 -10.58 -12.99
N THR A 47 -17.86 -9.58 -13.34
CA THR A 47 -18.54 -9.53 -14.64
C THR A 47 -18.04 -8.46 -15.61
N VAL A 48 -17.00 -7.72 -15.24
CA VAL A 48 -16.40 -6.64 -16.06
C VAL A 48 -16.03 -7.15 -17.46
N SER A 49 -16.30 -6.34 -18.49
CA SER A 49 -15.84 -6.58 -19.86
C SER A 49 -14.56 -5.80 -20.19
N GLU A 50 -13.88 -6.18 -21.28
CA GLU A 50 -12.68 -5.45 -21.75
C GLU A 50 -12.97 -3.97 -22.02
N GLU A 51 -14.11 -3.66 -22.62
CA GLU A 51 -14.51 -2.28 -22.91
C GLU A 51 -14.67 -1.46 -21.61
N GLU A 52 -15.43 -1.99 -20.65
CA GLU A 52 -15.67 -1.32 -19.37
C GLU A 52 -14.37 -1.14 -18.57
N PHE A 53 -13.50 -2.15 -18.58
CA PHE A 53 -12.19 -2.10 -17.94
C PHE A 53 -11.30 -1.01 -18.57
N LEU A 54 -11.20 -0.97 -19.91
CA LEU A 54 -10.36 0.01 -20.60
C LEU A 54 -10.89 1.45 -20.47
N GLN A 55 -12.22 1.64 -20.44
CA GLN A 55 -12.83 2.94 -20.14
C GLN A 55 -12.46 3.41 -18.73
N ASN A 56 -12.53 2.51 -17.73
CA ASN A 56 -12.12 2.82 -16.36
C ASN A 56 -10.61 3.13 -16.28
N ALA A 57 -9.77 2.33 -16.93
CA ALA A 57 -8.32 2.54 -16.96
C ALA A 57 -7.94 3.88 -17.60
N GLU A 58 -8.59 4.27 -18.70
CA GLU A 58 -8.37 5.59 -19.31
C GLU A 58 -8.73 6.73 -18.36
N LEU A 59 -9.82 6.59 -17.59
CA LEU A 59 -10.22 7.60 -16.60
C LEU A 59 -9.28 7.64 -15.39
N VAL A 60 -8.73 6.50 -14.94
CA VAL A 60 -7.65 6.47 -13.94
C VAL A 60 -6.43 7.22 -14.47
N SER A 61 -6.01 6.95 -15.71
CA SER A 61 -4.87 7.62 -16.35
C SER A 61 -5.08 9.14 -16.42
N ARG A 62 -6.26 9.59 -16.85
CA ARG A 62 -6.56 11.02 -17.02
C ARG A 62 -6.79 11.77 -15.71
N ARG A 63 -7.42 11.12 -14.71
CA ARG A 63 -7.91 11.82 -13.50
C ARG A 63 -7.10 11.51 -12.24
N LEU A 64 -6.58 10.29 -12.09
CA LEU A 64 -5.96 9.83 -10.84
C LEU A 64 -4.44 9.60 -10.94
N HIS A 65 -3.90 9.43 -12.16
CA HIS A 65 -2.47 9.19 -12.35
C HIS A 65 -1.57 10.29 -11.78
N ALA A 66 -1.96 11.56 -11.96
CA ALA A 66 -1.24 12.70 -11.37
C ALA A 66 -1.23 12.68 -9.83
N HIS A 67 -2.16 11.94 -9.21
CA HIS A 67 -2.24 11.74 -7.77
C HIS A 67 -1.56 10.44 -7.33
N GLY A 68 -0.84 9.75 -8.22
CA GLY A 68 -0.05 8.55 -7.93
C GLY A 68 -0.82 7.23 -7.96
N TYR A 69 -2.04 7.21 -8.51
CA TYR A 69 -2.74 5.98 -8.84
C TYR A 69 -2.16 5.39 -10.12
N GLU A 70 -1.53 4.23 -10.02
CA GLU A 70 -0.81 3.63 -11.14
C GLU A 70 -1.26 2.21 -11.49
N TYR A 71 -1.95 1.48 -10.59
CA TYR A 71 -2.43 0.12 -10.87
C TYR A 71 -3.89 0.11 -11.31
N VAL A 72 -4.22 -0.68 -12.34
CA VAL A 72 -5.59 -1.03 -12.72
C VAL A 72 -5.73 -2.55 -12.74
N VAL A 73 -6.59 -3.09 -11.88
CA VAL A 73 -6.64 -4.53 -11.55
C VAL A 73 -7.96 -5.14 -12.00
N VAL A 74 -7.86 -6.21 -12.82
CA VAL A 74 -9.01 -7.04 -13.21
C VAL A 74 -9.30 -8.06 -12.11
N ASP A 75 -10.44 -7.94 -11.49
CA ASP A 75 -10.93 -8.77 -10.38
C ASP A 75 -12.36 -9.24 -10.70
N TYR A 76 -12.81 -10.42 -10.27
CA TYR A 76 -12.16 -11.73 -10.38
C TYR A 76 -12.92 -12.57 -11.42
N LEU A 77 -12.52 -13.82 -11.66
CA LEU A 77 -13.13 -14.72 -12.65
C LEU A 77 -13.17 -14.16 -14.08
N TRP A 78 -12.15 -13.43 -14.51
CA TRP A 78 -12.02 -12.96 -15.89
C TRP A 78 -11.99 -14.08 -16.94
N TYR A 79 -11.70 -15.30 -16.52
CA TYR A 79 -11.75 -16.54 -17.30
C TYR A 79 -13.13 -17.21 -17.34
N ARG A 80 -14.09 -16.79 -16.51
CA ARG A 80 -15.42 -17.40 -16.46
C ARG A 80 -16.34 -16.80 -17.51
N ARG A 81 -16.99 -17.66 -18.29
CA ARG A 81 -17.99 -17.28 -19.28
C ARG A 81 -19.20 -16.65 -18.61
N LYS A 82 -19.55 -15.42 -19.00
CA LYS A 82 -20.78 -14.74 -18.56
C LYS A 82 -21.97 -15.20 -19.41
N VAL A 83 -22.46 -16.41 -19.13
CA VAL A 83 -23.60 -17.04 -19.82
C VAL A 83 -24.68 -17.43 -18.81
N LYS A 84 -25.90 -17.70 -19.29
CA LYS A 84 -27.01 -18.14 -18.44
C LYS A 84 -26.60 -19.38 -17.62
N GLY A 85 -26.71 -19.28 -16.30
CA GLY A 85 -26.36 -20.35 -15.35
C GLY A 85 -24.95 -20.28 -14.76
N ALA A 86 -24.07 -19.43 -15.31
CA ALA A 86 -22.78 -19.14 -14.69
C ALA A 86 -22.94 -18.17 -13.51
N TYR A 87 -22.20 -18.43 -12.43
CA TYR A 87 -22.16 -17.59 -11.23
C TYR A 87 -20.81 -17.79 -10.51
N VAL A 88 -20.64 -17.14 -9.35
CA VAL A 88 -19.39 -17.09 -8.57
C VAL A 88 -18.77 -18.46 -8.24
N ASP A 89 -19.56 -19.51 -8.02
CA ASP A 89 -19.06 -20.86 -7.68
C ASP A 89 -19.53 -21.91 -8.70
N SER A 90 -19.78 -21.50 -9.96
CA SER A 90 -20.23 -22.42 -11.00
C SER A 90 -19.07 -23.24 -11.57
N LEU A 91 -19.25 -24.56 -11.65
CA LEU A 91 -18.31 -25.50 -12.29
C LEU A 91 -18.60 -25.64 -13.79
N GLY A 92 -17.56 -25.70 -14.62
CA GLY A 92 -17.68 -26.02 -16.05
C GLY A 92 -17.83 -24.82 -16.99
N PHE A 93 -17.80 -23.60 -16.45
CA PHE A 93 -17.93 -22.35 -17.20
C PHE A 93 -16.61 -21.62 -17.43
N ASP A 94 -15.51 -22.15 -16.91
CA ASP A 94 -14.21 -21.49 -16.99
C ASP A 94 -13.55 -21.78 -18.34
N VAL A 95 -12.84 -20.80 -18.89
CA VAL A 95 -12.01 -20.96 -20.07
C VAL A 95 -10.61 -21.34 -19.61
N ILE A 96 -10.17 -22.54 -19.98
CA ILE A 96 -8.84 -23.06 -19.70
C ILE A 96 -8.14 -23.46 -21.01
N ASP A 97 -6.83 -23.33 -21.05
CA ASP A 97 -6.01 -23.87 -22.14
C ASP A 97 -5.79 -25.38 -22.00
N GLU A 98 -5.08 -25.97 -22.96
CA GLU A 98 -4.79 -27.41 -22.97
C GLU A 98 -3.93 -27.88 -21.79
N TRP A 99 -3.28 -26.96 -21.08
CA TRP A 99 -2.44 -27.21 -19.90
C TRP A 99 -3.19 -27.02 -18.58
N GLY A 100 -4.49 -26.68 -18.64
CA GLY A 100 -5.32 -26.41 -17.47
C GLY A 100 -5.08 -25.03 -16.85
N ARG A 101 -4.45 -24.10 -17.57
CA ARG A 101 -4.26 -22.71 -17.13
C ARG A 101 -5.45 -21.85 -17.56
N MET A 102 -5.82 -20.89 -16.73
CA MET A 102 -6.98 -20.02 -17.01
C MET A 102 -6.67 -19.04 -18.14
N ILE A 103 -7.61 -18.83 -19.07
CA ILE A 103 -7.49 -17.89 -20.19
C ILE A 103 -8.68 -16.91 -20.16
N PRO A 104 -8.50 -15.62 -20.50
CA PRO A 104 -9.61 -14.66 -20.51
C PRO A 104 -10.73 -15.11 -21.46
N ASP A 105 -11.97 -15.07 -20.97
CA ASP A 105 -13.15 -15.41 -21.75
C ASP A 105 -13.22 -14.54 -23.02
N PRO A 106 -13.08 -15.09 -24.24
CA PRO A 106 -12.96 -14.30 -25.47
C PRO A 106 -14.23 -13.53 -25.86
N GLU A 107 -15.37 -13.82 -25.23
CA GLU A 107 -16.58 -13.01 -25.39
C GLU A 107 -16.54 -11.75 -24.52
N ARG A 108 -16.01 -11.84 -23.30
CA ARG A 108 -15.79 -10.68 -22.41
C ARG A 108 -14.51 -9.91 -22.73
N TRP A 109 -13.51 -10.60 -23.26
CA TRP A 109 -12.18 -10.10 -23.58
C TRP A 109 -11.84 -10.37 -25.06
N PRO A 110 -12.48 -9.67 -26.01
CA PRO A 110 -12.32 -9.97 -27.44
C PRO A 110 -10.87 -9.94 -27.93
N SER A 111 -10.01 -9.13 -27.31
CA SER A 111 -8.59 -9.08 -27.66
C SER A 111 -7.79 -10.34 -27.27
N SER A 112 -8.34 -11.21 -26.42
CA SER A 112 -7.71 -12.48 -26.02
C SER A 112 -7.81 -13.57 -27.10
N ARG A 113 -8.69 -13.39 -28.10
CA ARG A 113 -8.91 -14.34 -29.19
C ARG A 113 -7.60 -14.70 -29.89
N GLY A 114 -7.47 -15.98 -30.25
CA GLY A 114 -6.24 -16.50 -30.87
C GLY A 114 -5.10 -16.76 -29.88
N GLY A 115 -5.40 -16.94 -28.59
CA GLY A 115 -4.40 -17.32 -27.58
C GLY A 115 -3.52 -16.17 -27.09
N LYS A 116 -3.95 -14.92 -27.31
CA LYS A 116 -3.20 -13.72 -26.91
C LYS A 116 -3.28 -13.42 -25.41
N GLY A 117 -4.25 -14.02 -24.72
CA GLY A 117 -4.52 -13.76 -23.30
C GLY A 117 -4.72 -12.27 -23.05
N PHE A 118 -4.06 -11.72 -22.03
CA PHE A 118 -4.16 -10.29 -21.70
C PHE A 118 -3.13 -9.38 -22.38
N THR A 119 -2.29 -9.90 -23.28
CA THR A 119 -1.18 -9.13 -23.87
C THR A 119 -1.61 -7.78 -24.45
N GLU A 120 -2.72 -7.76 -25.19
CA GLU A 120 -3.23 -6.53 -25.82
C GLU A 120 -3.83 -5.56 -24.78
N VAL A 121 -4.51 -6.08 -23.75
CA VAL A 121 -5.06 -5.27 -22.65
C VAL A 121 -3.93 -4.63 -21.86
N ALA A 122 -2.94 -5.42 -21.46
CA ALA A 122 -1.77 -4.92 -20.75
C ALA A 122 -1.03 -3.85 -21.55
N LYS A 123 -0.83 -4.08 -22.86
CA LYS A 123 -0.23 -3.09 -23.76
C LYS A 123 -1.00 -1.76 -23.75
N LYS A 124 -2.34 -1.80 -23.90
CA LYS A 124 -3.17 -0.58 -23.85
C LYS A 124 -3.03 0.15 -22.51
N VAL A 125 -3.01 -0.60 -21.40
CA VAL A 125 -2.81 -0.04 -20.05
C VAL A 125 -1.43 0.61 -19.91
N HIS A 126 -0.37 -0.03 -20.41
CA HIS A 126 0.99 0.54 -20.40
C HIS A 126 1.09 1.78 -21.29
N ASP A 127 0.44 1.79 -22.45
CA ASP A 127 0.37 2.95 -23.35
C ASP A 127 -0.35 4.15 -22.67
N MET A 128 -1.22 3.90 -21.69
CA MET A 128 -1.85 4.92 -20.83
C MET A 128 -0.96 5.38 -19.66
N GLY A 129 0.26 4.87 -19.54
CA GLY A 129 1.18 5.17 -18.42
C GLY A 129 0.86 4.42 -17.12
N LEU A 130 -0.06 3.46 -17.15
CA LEU A 130 -0.50 2.69 -15.98
C LEU A 130 0.17 1.30 -15.94
N LYS A 131 -0.05 0.58 -14.85
CA LYS A 131 0.39 -0.80 -14.58
C LYS A 131 -0.82 -1.73 -14.54
N PHE A 132 -0.68 -2.89 -15.16
CA PHE A 132 -1.79 -3.84 -15.34
C PHE A 132 -1.78 -4.93 -14.27
N GLY A 133 -2.90 -5.13 -13.57
CA GLY A 133 -3.04 -6.17 -12.56
C GLY A 133 -4.15 -7.16 -12.86
N ILE A 134 -4.00 -8.38 -12.31
CA ILE A 134 -5.05 -9.41 -12.36
C ILE A 134 -5.23 -10.07 -10.99
N HIS A 135 -6.46 -10.46 -10.70
CA HIS A 135 -6.80 -11.40 -9.64
C HIS A 135 -6.57 -12.84 -10.11
N VAL A 136 -6.08 -13.71 -9.22
CA VAL A 136 -5.96 -15.14 -9.44
C VAL A 136 -6.42 -15.90 -8.20
N MET A 137 -6.91 -17.12 -8.40
CA MET A 137 -7.23 -18.02 -7.30
C MET A 137 -6.03 -18.92 -7.00
N ARG A 138 -5.87 -19.30 -5.72
CA ARG A 138 -4.95 -20.35 -5.27
C ARG A 138 -5.02 -21.60 -6.16
N GLY A 139 -3.85 -22.16 -6.44
CA GLY A 139 -3.70 -23.51 -6.96
C GLY A 139 -4.27 -23.74 -8.35
N ILE A 140 -5.13 -24.76 -8.49
CA ILE A 140 -5.63 -25.29 -9.76
C ILE A 140 -7.16 -25.33 -9.78
N SER A 141 -7.75 -25.08 -10.94
CA SER A 141 -9.21 -25.15 -11.09
C SER A 141 -9.72 -26.59 -11.03
N THR A 142 -10.88 -26.78 -10.41
CA THR A 142 -11.61 -28.05 -10.39
C THR A 142 -11.92 -28.54 -11.81
N GLN A 143 -12.11 -27.63 -12.76
CA GLN A 143 -12.32 -27.98 -14.16
C GLN A 143 -11.08 -28.63 -14.78
N ALA A 144 -9.89 -28.05 -14.60
CA ALA A 144 -8.64 -28.64 -15.08
C ALA A 144 -8.36 -29.99 -14.39
N PHE A 145 -8.62 -30.07 -13.08
CA PHE A 145 -8.53 -31.31 -12.31
C PHE A 145 -9.44 -32.40 -12.89
N ASN A 146 -10.72 -32.10 -13.13
CA ASN A 146 -11.69 -33.07 -13.63
C ASN A 146 -11.36 -33.53 -15.06
N ALA A 147 -10.94 -32.60 -15.92
CA ALA A 147 -10.46 -32.87 -17.27
C ALA A 147 -9.10 -33.61 -17.29
N ASN A 148 -8.39 -33.67 -16.16
CA ASN A 148 -7.08 -34.29 -16.02
C ASN A 148 -6.06 -33.77 -17.07
N THR A 149 -6.02 -32.45 -17.23
CA THR A 149 -5.14 -31.79 -18.21
C THR A 149 -3.67 -32.13 -17.95
N PRO A 150 -2.83 -32.22 -19.00
CA PRO A 150 -1.38 -32.28 -18.82
C PRO A 150 -0.86 -31.01 -18.14
N ILE A 151 0.25 -31.13 -17.42
CA ILE A 151 0.94 -29.97 -16.83
C ILE A 151 2.02 -29.50 -17.81
N LEU A 152 2.09 -28.20 -18.09
CA LEU A 152 3.11 -27.62 -18.95
C LEU A 152 4.47 -27.60 -18.26
N ASP A 153 5.48 -28.18 -18.92
CA ASP A 153 6.87 -27.86 -18.67
C ASP A 153 7.31 -26.70 -19.57
N ILE A 154 7.46 -25.52 -18.95
CA ILE A 154 7.85 -24.30 -19.67
C ILE A 154 9.25 -24.36 -20.29
N THR A 155 10.10 -25.32 -19.89
CA THR A 155 11.45 -25.47 -20.43
C THR A 155 11.46 -26.23 -21.75
N THR A 156 10.60 -27.23 -21.87
CA THR A 156 10.49 -28.07 -23.07
C THR A 156 9.33 -27.66 -23.98
N GLY A 157 8.36 -26.90 -23.46
CA GLY A 157 7.11 -26.59 -24.16
C GLY A 157 6.17 -27.80 -24.30
N SER A 158 6.37 -28.84 -23.48
CA SER A 158 5.66 -30.11 -23.57
C SER A 158 5.12 -30.56 -22.21
N ALA A 159 4.43 -31.70 -22.15
CA ALA A 159 3.90 -32.21 -20.90
C ALA A 159 5.02 -32.56 -19.91
N TYR A 160 4.86 -32.13 -18.65
CA TYR A 160 5.82 -32.34 -17.58
C TYR A 160 6.00 -33.83 -17.29
N LYS A 161 7.26 -34.28 -17.37
CA LYS A 161 7.65 -35.66 -17.14
C LYS A 161 8.71 -35.73 -16.04
N GLU A 162 8.45 -36.57 -15.05
CA GLU A 162 9.39 -36.84 -13.96
C GLU A 162 9.23 -38.31 -13.56
N SER A 163 10.34 -39.00 -13.25
CA SER A 163 10.32 -40.44 -12.93
C SER A 163 9.68 -41.32 -14.01
N ARG A 164 9.91 -40.98 -15.29
CA ARG A 164 9.38 -41.66 -16.50
C ARG A 164 7.85 -41.68 -16.62
N ARG A 165 7.13 -40.87 -15.85
CA ARG A 165 5.68 -40.67 -16.01
C ARG A 165 5.38 -39.23 -16.40
N GLU A 166 4.30 -39.05 -17.14
CA GLU A 166 3.71 -37.74 -17.39
C GLU A 166 2.78 -37.38 -16.22
N TRP A 167 2.93 -36.17 -15.67
CA TRP A 167 2.11 -35.69 -14.57
C TRP A 167 0.95 -34.85 -15.08
N ARG A 168 -0.20 -34.98 -14.44
CA ARG A 168 -1.45 -34.33 -14.84
C ARG A 168 -2.12 -33.65 -13.66
N ALA A 169 -3.15 -32.87 -13.95
CA ALA A 169 -3.89 -32.10 -12.95
C ALA A 169 -4.38 -32.96 -11.76
N LYS A 170 -4.79 -34.22 -11.99
CA LYS A 170 -5.21 -35.12 -10.91
C LYS A 170 -4.09 -35.60 -10.00
N ASP A 171 -2.84 -35.55 -10.47
CA ASP A 171 -1.67 -35.94 -9.68
C ASP A 171 -1.23 -34.85 -8.70
N VAL A 172 -1.65 -33.60 -8.92
CA VAL A 172 -1.15 -32.44 -8.18
C VAL A 172 -2.22 -31.65 -7.43
N GLY A 173 -3.50 -31.75 -7.80
CA GLY A 173 -4.58 -31.05 -7.09
C GLY A 173 -4.93 -31.75 -5.76
N ILE A 174 -5.07 -30.95 -4.69
CA ILE A 174 -5.42 -31.41 -3.34
C ILE A 174 -6.88 -31.05 -3.06
N LYS A 175 -7.80 -31.97 -3.35
CA LYS A 175 -9.25 -31.71 -3.22
C LYS A 175 -9.69 -31.32 -1.82
N GLU A 176 -9.01 -31.86 -0.81
CA GLU A 176 -9.30 -31.61 0.61
C GLU A 176 -8.97 -30.17 1.00
N ARG A 177 -8.24 -29.43 0.15
CA ARG A 177 -7.89 -28.02 0.31
C ARG A 177 -8.54 -27.16 -0.78
N ALA A 178 -9.85 -27.34 -0.97
CA ALA A 178 -10.66 -26.44 -1.78
C ALA A 178 -10.78 -25.04 -1.13
N CYS A 179 -10.96 -23.98 -1.92
CA CYS A 179 -11.26 -22.66 -1.35
C CYS A 179 -12.57 -22.71 -0.54
N ALA A 180 -12.57 -22.14 0.67
CA ALA A 180 -13.69 -22.28 1.61
C ALA A 180 -15.02 -21.71 1.06
N TRP A 181 -14.95 -20.58 0.36
CA TRP A 181 -16.11 -19.88 -0.20
C TRP A 181 -16.38 -20.19 -1.68
N MET A 182 -15.45 -20.85 -2.38
CA MET A 182 -15.61 -21.30 -3.77
C MET A 182 -15.22 -22.77 -3.93
N LYS A 183 -15.98 -23.65 -3.29
CA LYS A 183 -15.65 -25.08 -3.16
C LYS A 183 -15.66 -25.82 -4.49
N ASN A 184 -16.41 -25.34 -5.48
CA ASN A 184 -16.49 -25.95 -6.80
C ASN A 184 -15.47 -25.36 -7.78
N GLY A 185 -14.86 -24.22 -7.46
CA GLY A 185 -13.95 -23.50 -8.36
C GLY A 185 -12.51 -24.00 -8.33
N PHE A 186 -11.84 -23.93 -7.17
CA PHE A 186 -10.39 -24.09 -7.06
C PHE A 186 -9.95 -24.90 -5.83
N MET A 187 -8.78 -25.52 -5.94
CA MET A 187 -8.12 -26.27 -4.87
C MET A 187 -6.61 -26.04 -4.85
N SER A 188 -5.96 -26.22 -3.70
CA SER A 188 -4.49 -26.14 -3.58
C SER A 188 -3.80 -27.12 -4.52
N VAL A 189 -2.57 -26.75 -4.90
CA VAL A 189 -1.64 -27.63 -5.63
C VAL A 189 -0.60 -28.20 -4.68
N ASP A 190 -0.18 -29.44 -4.89
CA ASP A 190 0.91 -30.07 -4.15
C ASP A 190 2.26 -29.47 -4.54
N THR A 191 2.65 -28.45 -3.79
CA THR A 191 3.95 -27.75 -3.88
C THR A 191 5.13 -28.60 -3.42
N LYS A 192 4.94 -29.82 -2.90
CA LYS A 192 6.04 -30.75 -2.62
C LYS A 192 6.49 -31.50 -3.88
N SER A 193 5.59 -31.68 -4.85
CA SER A 193 5.89 -32.34 -6.11
C SER A 193 6.57 -31.39 -7.11
N GLY A 194 7.47 -31.92 -7.95
CA GLY A 194 8.06 -31.16 -9.06
C GLY A 194 7.00 -30.70 -10.07
N ALA A 195 5.97 -31.52 -10.29
CA ALA A 195 4.87 -31.22 -11.18
C ALA A 195 3.94 -30.10 -10.68
N GLY A 196 3.60 -30.08 -9.38
CA GLY A 196 2.78 -29.01 -8.81
C GLY A 196 3.51 -27.66 -8.84
N LYS A 197 4.82 -27.68 -8.55
CA LYS A 197 5.71 -26.55 -8.78
C LYS A 197 5.75 -26.12 -10.26
N ALA A 198 5.87 -27.06 -11.19
CA ALA A 198 5.84 -26.76 -12.62
C ALA A 198 4.53 -26.10 -13.06
N PHE A 199 3.38 -26.57 -12.55
CA PHE A 199 2.08 -25.98 -12.83
C PHE A 199 2.01 -24.53 -12.36
N LEU A 200 2.31 -24.25 -11.09
CA LEU A 200 2.32 -22.87 -10.57
C LEU A 200 3.31 -21.98 -11.34
N ARG A 201 4.53 -22.46 -11.62
CA ARG A 201 5.50 -21.72 -12.43
C ARG A 201 4.96 -21.37 -13.82
N SER A 202 4.21 -22.28 -14.45
CA SER A 202 3.64 -22.06 -15.77
C SER A 202 2.56 -20.97 -15.79
N LEU A 203 1.80 -20.80 -14.69
CA LEU A 203 0.82 -19.72 -14.53
C LEU A 203 1.51 -18.36 -14.44
N TYR A 204 2.46 -18.21 -13.51
CA TYR A 204 3.12 -16.92 -13.30
C TYR A 204 4.04 -16.52 -14.47
N LYS A 205 4.60 -17.49 -15.21
CA LYS A 205 5.28 -17.21 -16.48
C LYS A 205 4.31 -16.70 -17.55
N GLN A 206 3.12 -17.30 -17.66
CA GLN A 206 2.07 -16.84 -18.58
C GLN A 206 1.64 -15.40 -18.26
N TYR A 207 1.44 -15.07 -16.99
CA TYR A 207 1.08 -13.71 -16.57
C TYR A 207 2.17 -12.69 -16.90
N ALA A 208 3.44 -13.05 -16.70
CA ALA A 208 4.57 -12.22 -17.10
C ALA A 208 4.62 -12.00 -18.62
N ASP A 209 4.33 -13.04 -19.42
CA ASP A 209 4.32 -12.98 -20.88
C ASP A 209 3.18 -12.10 -21.42
N TRP A 210 2.04 -12.05 -20.71
CA TRP A 210 0.97 -11.09 -21.00
C TRP A 210 1.32 -9.65 -20.59
N GLY A 211 2.39 -9.42 -19.83
CA GLY A 211 2.76 -8.09 -19.36
C GLY A 211 2.07 -7.66 -18.06
N VAL A 212 1.63 -8.60 -17.22
CA VAL A 212 1.08 -8.29 -15.88
C VAL A 212 2.15 -7.68 -14.97
N ASP A 213 1.77 -6.67 -14.19
CA ASP A 213 2.57 -5.93 -13.21
C ASP A 213 2.18 -6.20 -11.76
N PHE A 214 0.97 -6.74 -11.54
CA PHE A 214 0.38 -6.91 -10.23
C PHE A 214 -0.49 -8.17 -10.22
N VAL A 215 -0.31 -9.03 -9.21
CA VAL A 215 -1.16 -10.21 -9.00
C VAL A 215 -1.73 -10.17 -7.58
N LYS A 216 -3.06 -10.19 -7.48
CA LYS A 216 -3.80 -10.44 -6.24
C LYS A 216 -4.17 -11.92 -6.19
N ASN A 217 -3.49 -12.69 -5.34
CA ASN A 217 -3.71 -14.13 -5.19
C ASN A 217 -4.65 -14.40 -4.01
N ASP A 218 -5.76 -15.04 -4.33
CA ASP A 218 -6.90 -15.19 -3.45
C ASP A 218 -7.11 -16.62 -2.95
N CYS A 219 -7.87 -16.77 -1.87
CA CYS A 219 -7.97 -18.01 -1.08
C CYS A 219 -6.61 -18.58 -0.66
N VAL A 220 -5.62 -17.75 -0.34
CA VAL A 220 -4.27 -18.21 0.02
C VAL A 220 -3.79 -17.71 1.39
N PHE A 221 -4.51 -16.76 1.98
CA PHE A 221 -4.16 -16.10 3.24
C PHE A 221 -5.35 -16.07 4.22
N GLY A 222 -5.11 -15.61 5.46
CA GLY A 222 -6.09 -15.67 6.54
C GLY A 222 -6.43 -17.11 6.93
N ASP A 223 -7.71 -17.42 7.08
CA ASP A 223 -8.23 -18.76 7.35
C ASP A 223 -7.75 -19.82 6.35
N ASP A 224 -7.44 -19.40 5.12
CA ASP A 224 -6.99 -20.24 4.00
C ASP A 224 -5.46 -20.30 3.86
N LEU A 225 -4.68 -19.91 4.88
CA LEU A 225 -3.22 -19.79 4.80
C LEU A 225 -2.53 -21.00 4.12
N ASP A 226 -1.89 -20.74 2.97
CA ASP A 226 -1.07 -21.71 2.24
C ASP A 226 0.36 -21.18 2.06
N LEU A 227 1.11 -21.16 3.15
CA LEU A 227 2.48 -20.62 3.18
C LEU A 227 3.41 -21.29 2.16
N ALA A 228 3.20 -22.58 1.87
CA ALA A 228 4.01 -23.31 0.89
C ALA A 228 3.78 -22.79 -0.54
N GLU A 229 2.53 -22.52 -0.91
CA GLU A 229 2.20 -21.90 -2.20
C GLU A 229 2.69 -20.44 -2.26
N ILE A 230 2.45 -19.65 -1.21
CA ILE A 230 2.92 -18.26 -1.13
C ILE A 230 4.45 -18.18 -1.32
N SER A 231 5.19 -19.02 -0.61
CA SER A 231 6.65 -19.07 -0.68
C SER A 231 7.14 -19.45 -2.07
N TYR A 232 6.52 -20.47 -2.69
CA TYR A 232 6.93 -20.92 -4.01
C TYR A 232 6.58 -19.91 -5.11
N VAL A 233 5.39 -19.31 -5.06
CA VAL A 233 5.01 -18.22 -5.97
C VAL A 233 5.97 -17.04 -5.84
N SER A 234 6.28 -16.63 -4.60
CA SER A 234 7.25 -15.57 -4.33
C SER A 234 8.61 -15.87 -4.97
N GLU A 235 9.11 -17.09 -4.84
CA GLU A 235 10.33 -17.56 -5.50
C GLU A 235 10.24 -17.41 -7.02
N VAL A 236 9.15 -17.89 -7.64
CA VAL A 236 8.93 -17.76 -9.09
C VAL A 236 8.96 -16.30 -9.52
N LEU A 237 8.28 -15.41 -8.79
CA LEU A 237 8.25 -13.98 -9.10
C LEU A 237 9.64 -13.32 -9.04
N THR A 238 10.55 -13.79 -8.18
CA THR A 238 11.95 -13.29 -8.18
C THR A 238 12.75 -13.70 -9.41
N GLN A 239 12.37 -14.81 -10.07
CA GLN A 239 13.06 -15.37 -11.23
C GLN A 239 12.56 -14.77 -12.56
N LEU A 240 11.43 -14.03 -12.54
CA LEU A 240 10.89 -13.38 -13.73
C LEU A 240 11.69 -12.12 -14.09
N ASN A 241 11.87 -11.90 -15.39
CA ASN A 241 12.50 -10.68 -15.92
C ASN A 241 11.62 -9.43 -15.76
N ARG A 242 10.30 -9.63 -15.59
CA ARG A 242 9.32 -8.59 -15.31
C ARG A 242 9.04 -8.54 -13.80
N PRO A 243 9.18 -7.38 -13.14
CA PRO A 243 8.72 -7.25 -11.76
C PRO A 243 7.19 -7.33 -11.70
N ILE A 244 6.67 -8.18 -10.82
CA ILE A 244 5.23 -8.31 -10.55
C ILE A 244 5.04 -8.11 -9.05
N LEU A 245 4.17 -7.17 -8.68
CA LEU A 245 3.78 -6.93 -7.30
C LEU A 245 2.87 -8.06 -6.82
N TYR A 246 3.19 -8.62 -5.65
CA TYR A 246 2.44 -9.75 -5.09
C TYR A 246 1.54 -9.32 -3.92
N SER A 247 0.23 -9.45 -4.12
CA SER A 247 -0.84 -9.17 -3.15
C SER A 247 -1.52 -10.46 -2.71
N LEU A 248 -1.79 -10.63 -1.40
CA LEU A 248 -2.51 -11.78 -0.85
C LEU A 248 -3.94 -11.43 -0.41
N SER A 249 -4.85 -12.37 -0.64
CA SER A 249 -6.27 -12.30 -0.26
C SER A 249 -6.81 -13.71 0.09
N PRO A 250 -7.93 -13.81 0.84
CA PRO A 250 -8.46 -12.79 1.72
C PRO A 250 -7.64 -12.73 3.03
N GLY A 251 -8.08 -11.93 3.99
CA GLY A 251 -7.42 -11.71 5.28
C GLY A 251 -8.31 -12.09 6.46
N SER A 252 -9.35 -12.90 6.26
CA SER A 252 -10.22 -13.38 7.34
C SER A 252 -9.40 -14.01 8.44
N SER A 253 -9.59 -13.55 9.68
CA SER A 253 -8.81 -13.97 10.87
C SER A 253 -7.29 -13.76 10.76
N ALA A 254 -6.82 -12.92 9.82
CA ALA A 254 -5.40 -12.60 9.71
C ALA A 254 -4.90 -11.97 11.02
N SER A 255 -3.72 -12.40 11.46
CA SER A 255 -3.10 -11.90 12.68
C SER A 255 -1.68 -11.38 12.39
N PRO A 256 -1.14 -10.53 13.26
CA PRO A 256 0.25 -10.11 13.15
C PRO A 256 1.26 -11.27 13.18
N ALA A 257 0.90 -12.42 13.76
CA ALA A 257 1.73 -13.62 13.72
C ALA A 257 1.80 -14.20 12.30
N MET A 258 0.65 -14.40 11.64
CA MET A 258 0.60 -14.86 10.25
C MET A 258 1.32 -13.89 9.30
N ALA A 259 1.16 -12.59 9.53
CA ALA A 259 1.82 -11.58 8.71
C ALA A 259 3.35 -11.60 8.81
N ARG A 260 3.91 -11.95 9.98
CA ARG A 260 5.36 -12.17 10.12
C ARG A 260 5.87 -13.33 9.27
N ASP A 261 5.05 -14.33 9.01
CA ASP A 261 5.43 -15.49 8.20
C ASP A 261 5.42 -15.18 6.70
N VAL A 262 4.60 -14.21 6.25
CA VAL A 262 4.42 -13.90 4.82
C VAL A 262 5.03 -12.58 4.37
N ASN A 263 5.25 -11.60 5.26
CA ASN A 263 5.60 -10.23 4.85
C ASN A 263 6.83 -10.17 3.93
N GLY A 264 7.88 -10.95 4.21
CA GLY A 264 9.11 -11.03 3.43
C GLY A 264 8.94 -11.65 2.04
N LEU A 265 7.79 -12.29 1.78
CA LEU A 265 7.48 -13.01 0.54
C LEU A 265 6.57 -12.19 -0.40
N VAL A 266 5.95 -11.11 0.09
CA VAL A 266 4.88 -10.39 -0.63
C VAL A 266 5.06 -8.88 -0.52
N ASN A 267 4.29 -8.12 -1.30
CA ASN A 267 4.29 -6.65 -1.25
C ASN A 267 3.07 -6.07 -0.53
N MET A 268 1.98 -6.82 -0.44
CA MET A 268 0.83 -6.49 0.37
C MET A 268 0.03 -7.75 0.72
N TYR A 269 -0.72 -7.71 1.82
CA TYR A 269 -1.54 -8.83 2.26
C TYR A 269 -2.76 -8.31 3.02
N ARG A 270 -3.95 -8.80 2.66
CA ARG A 270 -5.20 -8.39 3.28
C ARG A 270 -5.22 -8.78 4.76
N VAL A 271 -5.66 -7.88 5.64
CA VAL A 271 -5.71 -8.11 7.09
C VAL A 271 -7.13 -8.26 7.67
N THR A 272 -8.14 -8.21 6.82
CA THR A 272 -9.57 -8.35 7.14
C THR A 272 -10.27 -9.26 6.12
N GLY A 273 -11.57 -9.53 6.33
CA GLY A 273 -12.41 -10.09 5.26
C GLY A 273 -12.62 -9.09 4.11
N ASP A 274 -13.58 -9.35 3.23
CA ASP A 274 -13.98 -8.35 2.23
C ASP A 274 -14.60 -7.12 2.92
N ASP A 275 -14.02 -5.94 2.68
CA ASP A 275 -14.60 -4.67 3.10
C ASP A 275 -15.67 -4.24 2.10
N TRP A 276 -16.79 -3.77 2.64
CA TRP A 276 -17.92 -3.26 1.87
C TRP A 276 -18.42 -1.98 2.52
N ASP A 277 -19.38 -1.35 1.86
CA ASP A 277 -19.89 -0.03 2.24
C ASP A 277 -20.91 -0.08 3.39
N SER A 278 -20.60 -0.80 4.48
CA SER A 278 -21.35 -0.77 5.72
C SER A 278 -20.48 -0.29 6.88
N TRP A 279 -21.05 0.49 7.80
CA TRP A 279 -20.30 0.96 8.98
C TRP A 279 -19.76 -0.20 9.82
N LYS A 280 -20.46 -1.34 9.84
CA LYS A 280 -19.99 -2.54 10.53
C LYS A 280 -18.64 -2.99 9.97
N ASP A 281 -18.50 -3.05 8.64
CA ASP A 281 -17.25 -3.46 8.00
C ASP A 281 -16.14 -2.44 8.29
N VAL A 282 -16.39 -1.15 8.07
CA VAL A 282 -15.44 -0.06 8.36
C VAL A 282 -14.96 -0.08 9.82
N SER A 283 -15.87 -0.22 10.79
CA SER A 283 -15.54 -0.16 12.21
C SER A 283 -14.58 -1.26 12.68
N THR A 284 -14.59 -2.44 12.04
CA THR A 284 -13.68 -3.55 12.40
C THR A 284 -12.22 -3.27 12.06
N HIS A 285 -11.96 -2.36 11.11
CA HIS A 285 -10.61 -2.04 10.67
C HIS A 285 -9.80 -1.25 11.72
N PHE A 286 -10.44 -0.59 12.69
CA PHE A 286 -9.74 0.19 13.71
C PHE A 286 -8.85 -0.68 14.60
N ASP A 287 -9.41 -1.74 15.18
CA ASP A 287 -8.68 -2.68 16.04
C ASP A 287 -7.59 -3.41 15.25
N VAL A 288 -7.90 -3.81 14.01
CA VAL A 288 -6.93 -4.50 13.14
C VAL A 288 -5.78 -3.57 12.77
N ALA A 289 -6.05 -2.34 12.35
CA ALA A 289 -5.02 -1.36 12.03
C ALA A 289 -4.10 -1.09 13.23
N ARG A 290 -4.68 -0.94 14.43
CA ARG A 290 -3.91 -0.83 15.69
C ARG A 290 -2.99 -2.04 15.88
N ASP A 291 -3.52 -3.26 15.80
CA ASP A 291 -2.76 -4.47 16.12
C ASP A 291 -1.59 -4.69 15.17
N PHE A 292 -1.77 -4.40 13.89
CA PHE A 292 -0.71 -4.48 12.88
C PHE A 292 0.33 -3.35 13.01
N ALA A 293 -0.11 -2.15 13.38
CA ALA A 293 0.79 -1.04 13.72
C ALA A 293 1.66 -1.39 14.95
N ALA A 294 1.03 -1.84 16.04
CA ALA A 294 1.71 -2.25 17.27
C ALA A 294 2.71 -3.40 17.05
N ALA A 295 2.43 -4.27 16.09
CA ALA A 295 3.33 -5.35 15.68
C ALA A 295 4.46 -4.91 14.72
N ASN A 296 4.58 -3.62 14.39
CA ASN A 296 5.56 -3.07 13.43
C ASN A 296 5.46 -3.70 12.03
N MET A 297 4.24 -4.01 11.58
CA MET A 297 4.02 -4.66 10.28
C MET A 297 3.87 -3.68 9.11
N ILE A 298 3.66 -2.39 9.39
CA ILE A 298 3.53 -1.33 8.37
C ILE A 298 4.88 -1.10 7.66
N GLY A 299 4.92 -1.33 6.35
CA GLY A 299 6.12 -1.07 5.54
C GLY A 299 7.32 -1.96 5.91
N ALA A 300 7.05 -3.17 6.40
CA ALA A 300 8.06 -4.17 6.70
C ALA A 300 8.82 -4.58 5.43
N LYS A 301 9.95 -5.28 5.57
CA LYS A 301 10.68 -5.82 4.41
C LYS A 301 9.78 -6.82 3.67
N GLY A 302 9.64 -6.63 2.36
CA GLY A 302 8.83 -7.48 1.49
C GLY A 302 9.56 -7.94 0.23
N LEU A 303 8.79 -8.50 -0.70
CA LEU A 303 9.30 -9.04 -1.95
C LEU A 303 9.99 -7.96 -2.78
N ARG A 304 11.32 -7.99 -2.84
CA ARG A 304 12.15 -7.01 -3.56
C ARG A 304 11.84 -5.55 -3.18
N GLY A 305 11.37 -5.31 -1.95
CA GLY A 305 11.07 -3.97 -1.44
C GLY A 305 10.32 -4.00 -0.12
N LYS A 306 9.14 -3.37 -0.04
CA LYS A 306 8.31 -3.31 1.18
C LYS A 306 7.07 -4.20 1.08
N SER A 307 6.50 -4.46 2.25
CA SER A 307 5.25 -5.19 2.46
C SER A 307 4.27 -4.35 3.29
N TRP A 308 3.02 -4.24 2.84
CA TRP A 308 2.01 -3.37 3.43
C TRP A 308 0.79 -4.18 3.92
N PRO A 309 0.38 -4.02 5.18
CA PRO A 309 -0.94 -4.48 5.64
C PRO A 309 -2.03 -3.83 4.80
N ASP A 310 -2.90 -4.63 4.20
CA ASP A 310 -3.95 -4.19 3.30
C ASP A 310 -5.32 -4.26 3.98
N LEU A 311 -5.91 -3.09 4.24
CA LEU A 311 -7.25 -2.93 4.78
C LEU A 311 -8.34 -3.13 3.73
N ASP A 312 -8.00 -3.57 2.52
CA ASP A 312 -8.87 -3.77 1.37
C ASP A 312 -9.20 -2.49 0.58
N MET A 313 -10.00 -2.65 -0.47
CA MET A 313 -10.44 -1.61 -1.39
C MET A 313 -11.30 -0.55 -0.69
N LEU A 314 -11.46 0.61 -1.35
CA LEU A 314 -12.33 1.69 -0.92
C LEU A 314 -13.67 1.57 -1.68
N PRO A 315 -14.76 1.11 -1.02
CA PRO A 315 -16.05 0.87 -1.65
C PRO A 315 -16.83 2.19 -1.78
N PHE A 316 -16.28 3.13 -2.55
CA PHE A 316 -16.84 4.46 -2.76
C PHE A 316 -17.43 4.62 -4.17
N GLY A 317 -18.35 5.58 -4.34
CA GLY A 317 -18.90 5.92 -5.65
C GLY A 317 -19.98 4.94 -6.13
N TRP A 318 -19.88 4.48 -7.38
CA TRP A 318 -20.88 3.63 -8.04
C TRP A 318 -20.46 2.15 -8.03
N LEU A 319 -21.25 1.31 -7.38
CA LEU A 319 -20.94 -0.04 -6.91
C LEU A 319 -21.99 -1.08 -7.35
N THR A 320 -21.75 -2.34 -6.99
CA THR A 320 -22.70 -3.45 -7.03
C THR A 320 -22.87 -4.08 -5.63
N ASP A 321 -23.83 -5.00 -5.48
CA ASP A 321 -23.93 -5.87 -4.31
C ASP A 321 -22.88 -7.00 -4.35
N PRO A 322 -22.43 -7.47 -3.17
CA PRO A 322 -21.52 -8.62 -3.07
C PRO A 322 -22.09 -9.85 -3.79
N GLY A 323 -21.27 -10.52 -4.60
CA GLY A 323 -21.66 -11.72 -5.33
C GLY A 323 -22.66 -11.51 -6.48
N SER A 324 -22.91 -10.24 -6.87
CA SER A 324 -23.80 -9.95 -7.99
C SER A 324 -23.29 -10.50 -9.33
N ASN A 325 -24.24 -10.89 -10.19
CA ASN A 325 -23.99 -11.31 -11.58
C ASN A 325 -24.23 -10.19 -12.60
N GLU A 326 -24.54 -8.99 -12.12
CA GLU A 326 -24.74 -7.77 -12.88
C GLU A 326 -24.30 -6.56 -12.07
N GLY A 327 -24.18 -5.40 -12.70
CA GLY A 327 -23.70 -4.19 -12.05
C GLY A 327 -22.66 -3.48 -12.91
N PRO A 328 -22.22 -2.28 -12.47
CA PRO A 328 -22.61 -1.61 -11.23
C PRO A 328 -24.03 -1.00 -11.28
N HIS A 329 -24.77 -1.04 -10.17
CA HIS A 329 -26.20 -0.63 -10.12
C HIS A 329 -26.62 0.21 -8.91
N ARG A 330 -25.71 0.54 -7.99
CA ARG A 330 -26.05 1.33 -6.80
C ARG A 330 -24.94 2.31 -6.42
N LYS A 331 -25.27 3.28 -5.56
CA LYS A 331 -24.27 4.11 -4.89
C LYS A 331 -23.75 3.39 -3.64
N CYS A 332 -22.56 3.82 -3.20
CA CYS A 332 -22.05 3.60 -1.85
C CYS A 332 -23.11 4.00 -0.80
N ASN A 333 -23.31 3.13 0.19
CA ASN A 333 -24.21 3.27 1.31
C ASN A 333 -23.57 4.02 2.49
N LEU A 334 -22.24 4.15 2.51
CA LEU A 334 -21.55 4.99 3.50
C LEU A 334 -21.88 6.45 3.25
N ASN A 335 -22.26 7.16 4.31
CA ASN A 335 -22.38 8.61 4.26
C ASN A 335 -20.99 9.26 4.16
N LEU A 336 -20.95 10.57 3.90
CA LEU A 336 -19.69 11.27 3.66
C LEU A 336 -18.73 11.24 4.86
N ASP A 337 -19.24 11.26 6.08
CA ASP A 337 -18.40 11.22 7.28
C ASP A 337 -17.82 9.83 7.52
N GLU A 338 -18.57 8.78 7.19
CA GLU A 338 -18.07 7.40 7.19
C GLU A 338 -16.98 7.20 6.11
N GLN A 339 -17.21 7.70 4.88
CA GLN A 339 -16.21 7.65 3.81
C GLN A 339 -14.93 8.41 4.20
N ARG A 340 -15.07 9.61 4.80
CA ARG A 340 -13.94 10.40 5.34
C ARG A 340 -13.19 9.64 6.42
N THR A 341 -13.92 9.01 7.34
CA THR A 341 -13.35 8.21 8.42
C THR A 341 -12.54 7.05 7.85
N GLN A 342 -13.09 6.32 6.89
CA GLN A 342 -12.44 5.17 6.27
C GLN A 342 -11.15 5.56 5.56
N ILE A 343 -11.18 6.52 4.63
CA ILE A 343 -9.95 6.90 3.90
C ILE A 343 -8.87 7.50 4.81
N THR A 344 -9.29 8.17 5.89
CA THR A 344 -8.36 8.70 6.90
C THR A 344 -7.66 7.54 7.60
N LEU A 345 -8.40 6.54 8.07
CA LEU A 345 -7.82 5.35 8.68
C LEU A 345 -6.88 4.62 7.71
N TRP A 346 -7.27 4.42 6.45
CA TRP A 346 -6.42 3.78 5.43
C TRP A 346 -5.13 4.55 5.21
N SER A 347 -5.22 5.88 5.16
CA SER A 347 -4.05 6.74 4.99
C SER A 347 -3.10 6.62 6.18
N MET A 348 -3.63 6.68 7.40
CA MET A 348 -2.85 6.61 8.63
C MET A 348 -2.31 5.20 8.91
N ALA A 349 -3.00 4.14 8.52
CA ALA A 349 -2.49 2.78 8.58
C ALA A 349 -1.47 2.47 7.47
N LYS A 350 -1.29 3.40 6.52
CA LYS A 350 -0.53 3.22 5.28
C LYS A 350 -1.00 1.97 4.50
N SER A 351 -2.30 1.74 4.48
CA SER A 351 -2.92 0.72 3.64
C SER A 351 -2.74 1.08 2.16
N PRO A 352 -2.60 0.12 1.25
CA PRO A 352 -2.80 0.36 -0.18
C PRO A 352 -4.15 1.06 -0.41
N LEU A 353 -4.21 1.99 -1.37
CA LEU A 353 -5.44 2.71 -1.71
C LEU A 353 -5.94 2.23 -3.07
N MET A 354 -6.80 1.22 -3.06
CA MET A 354 -7.45 0.68 -4.26
C MET A 354 -8.89 1.18 -4.33
N PHE A 355 -9.21 2.09 -5.25
CA PHE A 355 -10.58 2.54 -5.46
C PHE A 355 -11.40 1.43 -6.13
N GLY A 356 -12.58 1.09 -5.58
CA GLY A 356 -13.44 0.01 -6.10
C GLY A 356 -14.58 0.46 -7.02
N GLY A 357 -14.91 1.76 -7.01
CA GLY A 357 -16.05 2.30 -7.75
C GLY A 357 -15.83 2.43 -9.26
N ASP A 358 -16.93 2.51 -10.01
CA ASP A 358 -16.89 2.77 -11.45
C ASP A 358 -16.47 4.22 -11.75
N MET A 359 -15.27 4.38 -12.32
CA MET A 359 -14.67 5.67 -12.68
C MET A 359 -15.52 6.48 -13.63
N ARG A 360 -16.34 5.83 -14.47
CA ARG A 360 -17.26 6.49 -15.41
C ARG A 360 -18.33 7.30 -14.70
N ARG A 361 -18.54 7.03 -13.41
CA ARG A 361 -19.53 7.70 -12.54
C ARG A 361 -18.90 8.31 -11.29
N LEU A 362 -17.59 8.55 -11.31
CA LEU A 362 -16.88 9.20 -10.20
C LEU A 362 -17.27 10.68 -10.10
N ASP A 363 -18.04 11.01 -9.06
CA ASP A 363 -18.43 12.39 -8.73
C ASP A 363 -17.28 13.20 -8.11
N GLU A 364 -17.46 14.52 -8.05
CA GLU A 364 -16.43 15.44 -7.56
C GLU A 364 -16.13 15.30 -6.07
N ILE A 365 -17.10 14.90 -5.24
CA ILE A 365 -16.93 14.78 -3.79
C ILE A 365 -16.03 13.58 -3.52
N THR A 366 -16.37 12.43 -4.09
CA THR A 366 -15.54 11.22 -3.97
C THR A 366 -14.17 11.44 -4.61
N PHE A 367 -14.10 12.10 -5.78
CA PHE A 367 -12.81 12.46 -6.39
C PHE A 367 -11.93 13.26 -5.43
N LYS A 368 -12.43 14.38 -4.89
CA LYS A 368 -11.69 15.23 -3.95
C LYS A 368 -11.26 14.49 -2.69
N LEU A 369 -12.07 13.51 -2.24
CA LEU A 369 -11.75 12.69 -1.08
C LEU A 369 -10.55 11.78 -1.37
N ILE A 370 -10.61 10.99 -2.44
CA ILE A 370 -9.55 10.03 -2.81
C ILE A 370 -8.29 10.70 -3.35
N THR A 371 -8.36 11.96 -3.79
CA THR A 371 -7.21 12.75 -4.25
C THR A 371 -6.74 13.80 -3.24
N ASN A 372 -7.19 13.73 -1.97
CA ASN A 372 -6.81 14.71 -0.96
C ASN A 372 -5.28 14.68 -0.74
N PRO A 373 -4.53 15.76 -1.04
CA PRO A 373 -3.08 15.74 -1.04
C PRO A 373 -2.51 15.40 0.35
N THR A 374 -3.14 15.86 1.43
CA THR A 374 -2.69 15.60 2.80
C THR A 374 -2.83 14.12 3.17
N LEU A 375 -3.96 13.50 2.82
CA LEU A 375 -4.18 12.07 3.08
C LEU A 375 -3.20 11.20 2.27
N LEU A 376 -2.98 11.56 1.00
CA LEU A 376 -2.04 10.87 0.13
C LEU A 376 -0.59 11.01 0.60
N GLU A 377 -0.22 12.18 1.12
CA GLU A 377 1.11 12.44 1.69
C GLU A 377 1.33 11.62 2.96
N ILE A 378 0.34 11.58 3.86
CA ILE A 378 0.35 10.70 5.04
C ILE A 378 0.54 9.24 4.59
N ASN A 379 -0.32 8.76 3.70
CA ASN A 379 -0.26 7.38 3.20
C ASN A 379 1.13 7.03 2.61
N SER A 380 1.72 7.94 1.84
CA SER A 380 2.98 7.69 1.13
C SER A 380 4.20 7.84 2.04
N PHE A 381 4.29 8.91 2.83
CA PHE A 381 5.56 9.37 3.41
C PHE A 381 5.63 9.34 4.94
N SER A 382 4.51 9.15 5.65
CA SER A 382 4.54 9.02 7.10
C SER A 382 5.33 7.79 7.57
N THR A 383 5.85 7.80 8.79
CA THR A 383 6.47 6.61 9.41
C THR A 383 6.02 6.40 10.87
N ASN A 384 6.29 5.21 11.42
CA ASN A 384 5.90 4.77 12.78
C ASN A 384 4.46 5.17 13.17
N ASN A 385 3.52 4.97 12.25
CA ASN A 385 2.11 5.18 12.49
C ASN A 385 1.61 4.21 13.57
N ALA A 386 0.95 4.71 14.61
CA ALA A 386 0.43 3.90 15.71
C ALA A 386 -0.78 4.55 16.38
N GLU A 387 -1.63 3.71 17.00
CA GLU A 387 -2.69 4.15 17.91
C GLU A 387 -2.09 4.59 19.25
N PHE A 388 -2.65 5.63 19.86
CA PHE A 388 -2.29 6.08 21.20
C PHE A 388 -3.43 5.77 22.18
N PRO A 389 -3.27 4.76 23.06
CA PRO A 389 -4.40 4.19 23.81
C PRO A 389 -4.89 5.02 25.01
N TYR A 390 -4.16 6.06 25.45
CA TYR A 390 -4.56 6.85 26.61
C TYR A 390 -4.33 8.34 26.42
N ILE A 391 -5.45 9.08 26.43
CA ILE A 391 -5.50 10.46 26.88
C ILE A 391 -6.34 10.49 28.16
N THR A 392 -5.74 10.63 29.34
CA THR A 392 -6.47 10.72 30.63
C THR A 392 -6.17 12.04 31.31
N SER A 393 -7.22 12.74 31.77
CA SER A 393 -7.08 13.91 32.65
C SER A 393 -7.19 13.45 34.10
N SER A 394 -6.13 13.56 34.91
CA SER A 394 -6.25 13.36 36.35
C SER A 394 -6.66 14.68 37.03
N LEU A 395 -7.93 14.77 37.45
CA LEU A 395 -8.36 15.74 38.45
C LEU A 395 -7.96 15.20 39.84
N SER A 396 -6.71 15.42 40.25
CA SER A 396 -6.28 15.10 41.62
C SER A 396 -6.86 16.12 42.61
N ARG A 397 -8.12 15.94 43.02
CA ARG A 397 -8.66 16.63 44.20
C ARG A 397 -7.97 16.08 45.44
N HIS A 398 -6.99 16.82 45.95
CA HIS A 398 -6.36 16.54 47.24
C HIS A 398 -7.33 16.91 48.37
N THR A 399 -8.18 15.99 48.81
CA THR A 399 -8.77 16.08 50.15
C THR A 399 -7.76 15.52 51.14
N TRP A 400 -7.11 16.42 51.87
CA TRP A 400 -6.32 16.10 53.05
C TRP A 400 -7.28 15.61 54.15
N THR A 401 -7.29 14.32 54.42
CA THR A 401 -7.72 13.78 55.72
C THR A 401 -6.49 13.20 56.40
N SER A 402 -6.12 13.79 57.53
CA SER A 402 -4.99 13.37 58.33
C SER A 402 -5.25 12.00 58.95
N LEU A 403 -4.45 11.00 58.60
CA LEU A 403 -4.24 9.83 59.47
C LEU A 403 -2.76 9.45 59.47
N SER A 404 -2.33 9.06 60.66
CA SER A 404 -0.96 9.03 61.15
C SER A 404 -0.04 7.98 60.51
N ARG A 405 1.26 8.30 60.58
CA ARG A 405 2.44 7.40 60.50
C ARG A 405 2.13 5.92 60.76
N ASN A 406 2.31 5.07 59.75
CA ASN A 406 3.33 4.00 59.77
C ASN A 406 3.36 3.20 58.46
N GLN A 407 4.58 2.85 58.05
CA GLN A 407 5.00 1.76 57.16
C GLN A 407 4.92 1.88 55.62
N MET A 408 6.15 1.95 55.08
CA MET A 408 6.72 1.15 53.99
C MET A 408 6.36 1.44 52.52
N SER A 409 7.43 1.82 51.83
CA SER A 409 7.71 1.85 50.39
C SER A 409 6.97 0.83 49.53
N LYS A 410 6.33 1.32 48.47
CA LYS A 410 6.17 0.60 47.20
C LYS A 410 6.53 1.57 46.07
N GLY A 411 7.52 1.20 45.27
CA GLY A 411 8.00 2.02 44.15
C GLY A 411 6.88 2.27 43.15
N ILE A 412 6.61 3.54 42.89
CA ILE A 412 5.73 4.00 41.83
C ILE A 412 6.63 4.23 40.62
N THR A 413 6.48 3.41 39.58
CA THR A 413 6.97 3.73 38.26
C THR A 413 6.14 4.89 37.73
N ASP A 414 6.78 6.05 37.53
CA ASP A 414 6.13 7.25 37.02
C ASP A 414 5.66 7.02 35.57
N PHE A 415 4.36 6.79 35.40
CA PHE A 415 3.71 6.81 34.10
C PHE A 415 3.45 8.26 33.70
N HIS A 416 3.99 8.68 32.54
CA HIS A 416 3.63 9.96 31.93
C HIS A 416 2.33 9.77 31.14
N ALA A 417 1.29 10.54 31.48
CA ALA A 417 -0.01 10.52 30.81
C ALA A 417 -0.31 11.90 30.20
N LEU A 418 -0.73 11.93 28.94
CA LEU A 418 -1.33 13.12 28.30
C LEU A 418 -2.84 13.11 28.55
N GLY A 419 -3.45 14.28 28.71
CA GLY A 419 -4.88 14.45 28.98
C GLY A 419 -5.44 15.65 28.22
N LEU A 420 -6.64 15.54 27.64
CA LEU A 420 -7.37 16.65 27.04
C LEU A 420 -8.46 17.10 28.02
N THR A 421 -8.44 18.38 28.38
CA THR A 421 -9.49 19.06 29.15
C THR A 421 -9.99 20.27 28.37
N SER A 422 -11.16 20.80 28.74
CA SER A 422 -11.70 22.05 28.17
C SER A 422 -10.70 23.19 28.38
N CYS A 423 -10.51 24.04 27.36
CA CYS A 423 -9.68 25.26 27.47
C CYS A 423 -10.15 26.25 28.55
N LYS A 424 -11.33 26.02 29.13
CA LYS A 424 -11.92 26.83 30.21
C LYS A 424 -11.73 26.22 31.61
N ASP A 425 -11.07 25.07 31.72
CA ASP A 425 -10.78 24.42 33.02
C ASP A 425 -9.54 25.06 33.67
N ASP A 426 -9.68 25.57 34.89
CA ASP A 426 -8.59 26.21 35.65
C ASP A 426 -7.43 25.25 35.96
N ASN A 427 -7.65 23.93 35.85
CA ASN A 427 -6.63 22.89 36.01
C ASN A 427 -6.00 22.45 34.69
N ALA A 428 -6.36 23.05 33.55
CA ALA A 428 -5.71 22.79 32.26
C ALA A 428 -4.21 23.13 32.35
N ARG A 429 -3.38 22.08 32.47
CA ARG A 429 -1.92 22.18 32.38
C ARG A 429 -1.48 21.62 31.05
N GLY A 430 -1.18 22.52 30.11
CA GLY A 430 -0.77 22.19 28.76
C GLY A 430 -0.90 23.41 27.84
N TRP A 431 -0.21 23.33 26.71
CA TRP A 431 -0.27 24.19 25.51
C TRP A 431 -0.77 25.63 25.69
N LEU A 432 0.16 26.54 25.89
CA LEU A 432 -0.08 27.98 25.88
C LEU A 432 0.02 28.51 24.45
N ALA A 433 -1.08 29.04 23.92
CA ALA A 433 -1.01 29.93 22.78
C ALA A 433 -0.34 31.24 23.23
N ARG A 434 0.86 31.54 22.71
CA ARG A 434 1.54 32.82 22.85
C ARG A 434 1.49 33.54 21.51
N THR A 435 0.99 34.76 21.51
CA THR A 435 1.26 35.71 20.43
C THR A 435 2.67 36.26 20.63
N VAL A 436 3.53 36.01 19.66
CA VAL A 436 4.88 36.60 19.61
C VAL A 436 4.87 37.51 18.40
N ASP A 437 4.47 38.77 18.63
CA ASP A 437 4.03 39.76 17.63
C ASP A 437 2.69 39.43 16.95
N ASP A 438 2.02 40.49 16.49
CA ASP A 438 0.58 40.56 16.12
C ASP A 438 0.12 39.57 15.02
N ASP A 439 1.01 38.79 14.41
CA ASP A 439 0.69 37.86 13.30
C ASP A 439 1.22 36.42 13.49
N LEU A 440 1.88 36.08 14.60
CA LEU A 440 2.43 34.73 14.83
C LEU A 440 1.88 34.12 16.13
N GLU A 441 0.86 33.27 15.98
CA GLU A 441 0.40 32.40 17.06
C GLU A 441 1.35 31.21 17.23
N GLN A 442 1.91 31.06 18.44
CA GLN A 442 2.77 29.97 18.85
C GLN A 442 2.05 29.10 19.89
N VAL A 443 2.04 27.78 19.76
CA VAL A 443 1.43 26.84 20.72
C VAL A 443 2.55 26.10 21.46
N CYS A 444 2.75 26.36 22.75
CA CYS A 444 3.89 25.87 23.55
C CYS A 444 3.50 24.97 24.74
N TRP A 445 4.14 23.81 24.89
CA TRP A 445 3.98 22.91 26.03
C TRP A 445 4.66 23.51 27.29
N LYS A 446 3.92 23.58 28.40
CA LYS A 446 4.42 24.10 29.68
C LYS A 446 4.44 23.00 30.74
N GLU A 447 5.62 22.47 31.00
CA GLU A 447 5.89 21.61 32.16
C GLU A 447 6.63 22.41 33.24
N LYS A 448 6.51 22.02 34.52
CA LYS A 448 7.38 22.55 35.59
C LYS A 448 8.77 21.92 35.43
N LEU A 449 9.54 22.40 34.47
CA LEU A 449 10.96 22.11 34.36
C LEU A 449 11.73 23.09 35.26
N SER A 450 12.76 22.58 35.93
CA SER A 450 13.80 23.41 36.53
C SER A 450 14.38 24.37 35.48
N GLU A 451 14.92 25.52 35.92
CA GLU A 451 15.20 26.74 35.15
C GLU A 451 16.13 26.62 33.90
N LEU A 452 16.44 25.43 33.39
CA LEU A 452 17.45 25.18 32.35
C LEU A 452 16.97 24.44 31.09
N GLN A 453 15.66 24.26 30.86
CA GLN A 453 15.15 23.71 29.59
C GLN A 453 14.10 24.60 28.91
N VAL A 454 14.24 24.75 27.59
CA VAL A 454 13.36 25.55 26.72
C VAL A 454 12.10 24.74 26.39
N PRO A 455 10.88 25.31 26.50
CA PRO A 455 9.63 24.61 26.21
C PRO A 455 9.48 24.25 24.72
N PHE A 456 8.80 23.14 24.45
CA PHE A 456 8.46 22.68 23.10
C PHE A 456 7.32 23.52 22.51
N CYS A 457 7.47 24.06 21.29
CA CYS A 457 6.51 25.00 20.69
C CYS A 457 6.28 24.77 19.18
N LEU A 458 5.05 25.01 18.71
CA LEU A 458 4.60 24.97 17.30
C LEU A 458 4.16 26.37 16.84
N TYR A 459 4.25 26.72 15.54
CA TYR A 459 3.90 28.05 15.01
C TYR A 459 2.80 27.99 13.94
N LYS A 460 1.96 29.02 13.86
CA LYS A 460 1.00 29.30 12.77
C LYS A 460 1.68 30.10 11.63
N LYS A 461 1.21 29.97 10.39
CA LYS A 461 1.73 30.75 9.24
C LYS A 461 0.60 31.45 8.46
N HIS A 462 0.88 32.67 7.94
CA HIS A 462 0.07 33.41 6.97
C HIS A 462 0.43 33.12 5.49
N HIS A 463 -0.55 33.29 4.59
CA HIS A 463 -0.51 33.01 3.15
C HIS A 463 0.54 33.83 2.38
N LEU A 464 1.10 33.26 1.31
CA LEU A 464 1.81 34.00 0.26
C LEU A 464 1.13 33.71 -1.08
N LEU A 465 0.46 34.75 -1.61
CA LEU A 465 -0.11 34.93 -2.95
C LEU A 465 -1.46 34.24 -3.26
N GLU A 466 -2.50 35.08 -3.37
CA GLU A 466 -3.87 34.77 -3.79
C GLU A 466 -4.02 34.79 -5.32
N SER A 467 -4.84 33.89 -5.88
CA SER A 467 -5.41 34.04 -7.22
C SER A 467 -6.93 33.83 -7.16
N ASP A 468 -7.67 34.59 -7.98
CA ASP A 468 -9.13 34.75 -7.90
C ASP A 468 -9.96 33.45 -8.06
N GLU A 469 -9.37 32.33 -8.50
CA GLU A 469 -10.06 31.03 -8.55
C GLU A 469 -10.28 30.39 -7.17
N GLU A 470 -9.62 30.89 -6.12
CA GLU A 470 -9.68 30.38 -4.74
C GLU A 470 -10.82 31.01 -3.89
N LEU A 471 -11.48 32.08 -4.38
CA LEU A 471 -12.61 32.70 -3.67
C LEU A 471 -13.84 31.78 -3.59
N THR A 472 -14.01 30.89 -4.56
CA THR A 472 -15.07 29.86 -4.53
C THR A 472 -14.72 28.70 -3.59
N TYR A 473 -13.43 28.51 -3.31
CA TYR A 473 -12.90 27.46 -2.42
C TYR A 473 -13.11 27.82 -0.93
N ASN A 474 -12.99 29.11 -0.58
CA ASN A 474 -13.07 29.59 0.80
C ASN A 474 -14.49 29.67 1.38
N HIS A 475 -15.54 29.73 0.56
CA HIS A 475 -16.91 29.83 1.08
C HIS A 475 -17.53 28.49 1.53
N LEU A 476 -16.89 27.35 1.26
CA LEU A 476 -17.43 26.01 1.57
C LEU A 476 -16.56 25.16 2.52
N TYR A 477 -15.35 25.58 2.87
CA TYR A 477 -14.40 24.76 3.62
C TYR A 477 -13.62 25.55 4.68
N ASP A 478 -14.22 25.80 5.85
CA ASP A 478 -13.46 26.20 7.05
C ASP A 478 -13.02 24.93 7.80
N GLY A 479 -11.87 24.39 7.38
CA GLY A 479 -11.20 23.25 8.01
C GLY A 479 -9.71 23.56 8.11
N LYS A 480 -9.32 24.18 9.22
CA LYS A 480 -7.94 24.64 9.48
C LYS A 480 -7.02 23.44 9.72
N VAL A 481 -5.90 23.42 8.98
CA VAL A 481 -4.50 23.06 9.35
C VAL A 481 -3.81 22.37 8.15
N ARG A 482 -2.77 23.01 7.58
CA ARG A 482 -1.78 22.40 6.65
C ARG A 482 -0.36 22.92 6.96
N LEU A 483 0.65 22.06 6.80
CA LEU A 483 2.08 22.33 7.10
C LEU A 483 2.88 22.69 5.84
N PHE A 484 3.95 23.50 6.02
CA PHE A 484 4.88 23.97 4.98
C PHE A 484 6.30 23.44 5.26
N ALA A 485 7.00 22.97 4.23
CA ALA A 485 8.43 22.66 4.25
C ALA A 485 9.26 23.91 3.86
N THR A 486 10.08 24.45 4.76
CA THR A 486 11.00 25.56 4.42
C THR A 486 12.33 25.04 3.87
N GLU A 487 12.64 25.47 2.64
CA GLU A 487 13.97 25.34 2.05
C GLU A 487 14.99 26.26 2.74
N ARG A 488 15.73 25.79 3.75
CA ARG A 488 17.10 26.28 4.03
C ARG A 488 17.98 25.16 4.57
N THR A 489 19.08 24.96 3.87
CA THR A 489 20.21 24.08 4.16
C THR A 489 20.90 24.42 5.48
N GLU A 490 21.29 23.36 6.20
CA GLU A 490 22.37 23.25 7.20
C GLU A 490 22.18 23.86 8.62
N PHE A 491 22.12 22.99 9.64
CA PHE A 491 23.12 22.81 10.73
C PHE A 491 22.46 22.21 12.00
N CYS A 492 22.79 20.97 12.35
CA CYS A 492 22.50 20.38 13.67
C CYS A 492 23.52 20.91 14.70
N LEU A 493 23.08 21.55 15.79
CA LEU A 493 23.96 21.97 16.89
C LEU A 493 23.69 21.18 18.17
N GLY A 494 24.73 20.48 18.63
CA GLY A 494 24.86 19.99 19.99
C GLY A 494 26.29 20.11 20.47
N ALA A 495 26.64 21.24 21.10
CA ALA A 495 27.71 21.39 22.10
C ALA A 495 27.70 22.85 22.62
N SER A 496 27.25 23.04 23.86
CA SER A 496 27.53 24.25 24.67
C SER A 496 28.93 24.09 25.31
N PRO A 497 29.61 25.12 25.90
CA PRO A 497 29.30 26.54 26.12
C PRO A 497 30.51 27.43 25.71
N HIS A 498 30.53 28.71 26.11
CA HIS A 498 31.76 29.50 26.23
C HIS A 498 32.94 28.68 26.81
N LYS A 499 33.84 28.22 25.93
CA LYS A 499 35.19 27.77 26.28
C LYS A 499 36.08 27.91 25.03
N LYS A 500 37.08 28.78 25.08
CA LYS A 500 38.11 28.88 24.03
C LYS A 500 38.94 27.59 24.06
N LEU A 501 38.79 26.75 23.05
CA LEU A 501 39.68 25.63 22.78
C LEU A 501 40.95 26.16 22.08
N THR A 502 42.10 25.66 22.49
CA THR A 502 43.42 26.09 21.98
C THR A 502 43.84 25.24 20.78
N SER A 503 44.79 25.74 19.98
CA SER A 503 45.22 25.18 18.68
C SER A 503 45.85 23.77 18.70
N LYS A 504 45.75 23.03 19.81
CA LYS A 504 46.29 21.66 19.95
C LYS A 504 45.27 20.52 19.81
N GLU A 505 43.97 20.81 19.68
CA GLU A 505 42.92 19.77 19.60
C GLU A 505 42.46 19.42 18.17
N PHE A 506 43.08 20.01 17.14
CA PHE A 506 42.71 19.81 15.72
C PHE A 506 43.12 18.46 15.10
N LYS A 507 43.55 17.48 15.91
CA LYS A 507 44.02 16.17 15.41
C LYS A 507 43.27 15.01 16.03
N ARG A 508 41.97 14.90 15.74
CA ARG A 508 41.23 13.62 15.68
C ARG A 508 39.89 13.86 14.98
N GLY A 509 39.72 13.28 13.80
CA GLY A 509 38.44 13.30 13.10
C GLY A 509 37.43 12.41 13.80
N SER A 510 36.19 12.87 13.92
CA SER A 510 35.05 12.04 14.31
C SER A 510 33.76 12.58 13.68
N PHE A 511 33.20 11.81 12.76
CA PHE A 511 31.79 11.91 12.34
C PHE A 511 30.88 11.61 13.55
N SER A 512 29.80 12.36 13.72
CA SER A 512 28.70 12.03 14.63
C SER A 512 27.33 12.21 13.94
N PRO A 513 26.34 11.31 14.17
CA PRO A 513 25.03 11.33 13.52
C PRO A 513 24.00 12.24 14.25
N CYS A 514 23.13 12.94 13.52
CA CYS A 514 22.00 13.71 14.11
C CYS A 514 20.92 12.76 14.67
N ARG A 515 20.33 13.11 15.83
CA ARG A 515 19.29 12.34 16.53
C ARG A 515 17.86 12.81 16.20
N ARG A 516 16.97 11.80 16.15
CA ARG A 516 15.49 11.76 16.14
C ARG A 516 14.80 12.83 17.00
N GLU A 517 13.72 13.43 16.46
CA GLU A 517 12.36 13.55 17.04
C GLU A 517 11.60 14.75 16.45
N ALA A 518 10.79 14.50 15.40
CA ALA A 518 9.71 15.39 14.97
C ALA A 518 8.43 14.55 14.87
N ASN A 519 7.59 14.62 15.90
CA ASN A 519 6.35 13.84 16.02
C ASN A 519 5.17 14.74 15.65
N GLN A 520 4.21 14.24 14.85
CA GLN A 520 2.98 14.93 14.47
C GLN A 520 1.76 14.21 15.07
N VAL A 521 0.78 14.95 15.58
CA VAL A 521 -0.45 14.43 16.18
C VAL A 521 -1.64 14.94 15.38
N TYR A 522 -2.53 14.04 14.93
CA TYR A 522 -3.79 14.40 14.26
C TYR A 522 -4.97 14.02 15.17
N LEU A 523 -5.97 14.91 15.28
CA LEU A 523 -7.12 14.78 16.18
C LEU A 523 -8.41 15.00 15.37
N TYR A 524 -9.33 14.04 15.38
CA TYR A 524 -10.61 14.13 14.68
C TYR A 524 -11.78 13.80 15.62
N GLU A 525 -12.95 14.42 15.36
CA GLU A 525 -14.19 14.38 16.16
C GLU A 525 -14.88 13.00 16.28
N VAL A 526 -14.18 11.91 15.96
CA VAL A 526 -14.64 10.54 16.21
C VAL A 526 -13.56 9.83 17.03
N SER A 527 -13.57 10.04 18.35
CA SER A 527 -12.97 9.27 19.47
C SER A 527 -11.56 8.62 19.35
N TYR A 528 -10.80 8.80 18.28
CA TYR A 528 -9.52 8.13 18.05
C TYR A 528 -8.44 9.12 17.63
N LEU A 529 -7.31 9.11 18.35
CA LEU A 529 -6.09 9.81 17.99
C LEU A 529 -5.10 8.84 17.34
N PHE A 530 -4.58 9.24 16.18
CA PHE A 530 -3.43 8.58 15.57
C PHE A 530 -2.27 9.57 15.52
N LEU A 531 -1.10 9.09 15.93
CA LEU A 531 0.14 9.87 15.94
C LEU A 531 1.06 9.35 14.85
N ILE A 532 1.72 10.28 14.16
CA ILE A 532 2.62 10.03 13.05
C ILE A 532 4.02 10.47 13.46
N HIS A 533 5.04 9.65 13.22
CA HIS A 533 6.43 10.05 13.37
C HIS A 533 7.06 10.31 12.00
N ASN A 534 7.75 11.44 11.82
CA ASN A 534 8.57 11.80 10.65
C ASN A 534 7.87 11.76 9.27
N LEU A 535 7.83 12.92 8.60
CA LEU A 535 7.71 13.04 7.15
C LEU A 535 9.11 13.32 6.60
N ASP A 536 9.74 12.36 5.93
CA ASP A 536 10.99 12.61 5.20
C ASP A 536 10.64 13.16 3.82
N VAL A 537 10.68 14.49 3.67
CA VAL A 537 10.54 15.17 2.37
C VAL A 537 11.89 15.06 1.64
N ALA A 538 12.08 14.01 0.87
CA ALA A 538 13.20 13.93 -0.08
C ALA A 538 12.93 14.89 -1.25
N LYS A 539 13.63 16.03 -1.27
CA LYS A 539 13.70 16.90 -2.46
C LYS A 539 14.32 16.14 -3.63
N PHE A 540 13.55 15.86 -4.67
CA PHE A 540 14.10 15.61 -5.99
C PHE A 540 14.00 16.89 -6.82
N ASN A 541 15.18 17.43 -7.16
CA ASN A 541 15.33 18.37 -8.26
C ASN A 541 15.35 17.59 -9.59
N SER A 542 14.73 18.22 -10.60
CA SER A 542 14.57 17.85 -12.02
C SER A 542 13.53 16.79 -12.35
#